data_AF-A0A9P6YXV9-F1
#
_entry.id   AF-A0A9P6YXV9-F1
#
_cell.length_a   1.000
_cell.length_b   1.000
_cell.length_c   1.000
_cell.angle_alpha   90.00
_cell.angle_beta   90.00
_cell.angle_gamma   90.00
#
_symmetry.space_group_name_H-M   'P 1'
#
loop_
_entity.id
_entity.type
_entity.pdbx_description
1 polymer ?
#
loop_
_entity_poly.entity_id
_entity_poly.type
_entity_poly.pdbx_seq_one_letter_code
_entity_poly.pdbx_strand_id
1 'polypeptide(L)'
;MDYINHTNGQDEESNQQTTFTRAEVEEIIRELEERRESQRQLQTIGSELPLAISQALDGTSTTQLKENFKQYKRSVQRYNHDEWTTAEQIIKEFIPELKNWKVDAY
;
A
#
# COMPACT_ATOMS: atom_id res chain seq x y z
N MET A 1 33.17 -35.64 -2.68
CA MET A 1 32.34 -36.87 -2.68
C MET A 1 31.05 -36.49 -2.03
N ASP A 2 30.21 -35.90 -2.87
CA ASP A 2 28.97 -35.24 -2.55
C ASP A 2 27.86 -36.27 -2.59
N TYR A 3 27.15 -36.46 -1.48
CA TYR A 3 25.91 -37.21 -1.46
C TYR A 3 24.77 -36.19 -1.36
N ILE A 4 24.37 -35.70 -2.53
CA ILE A 4 23.13 -34.93 -2.71
C ILE A 4 21.98 -35.93 -2.58
N ASN A 5 21.35 -35.98 -1.41
CA ASN A 5 20.07 -36.66 -1.26
C ASN A 5 19.00 -35.80 -1.93
N HIS A 6 18.69 -36.12 -3.18
CA HIS A 6 17.44 -35.71 -3.81
C HIS A 6 16.29 -36.48 -3.15
N THR A 7 15.75 -35.93 -2.06
CA THR A 7 14.40 -36.31 -1.63
C THR A 7 13.42 -35.57 -2.51
N ASN A 8 12.91 -36.29 -3.51
CA ASN A 8 11.80 -35.89 -4.36
C ASN A 8 10.65 -35.30 -3.53
N GLY A 9 10.08 -34.23 -4.08
CA GLY A 9 8.94 -33.54 -3.52
C GLY A 9 7.72 -34.45 -3.39
N GLN A 10 7.07 -34.28 -2.25
CA GLN A 10 5.64 -34.45 -2.10
C GLN A 10 5.25 -33.41 -1.04
N ASP A 11 5.09 -32.16 -1.48
CA ASP A 11 4.29 -31.19 -0.75
C ASP A 11 2.85 -31.69 -0.82
N GLU A 12 2.54 -32.65 0.05
CA GLU A 12 1.15 -32.94 0.39
C GLU A 12 0.67 -31.73 1.19
N GLU A 13 0.09 -30.76 0.48
CA GLU A 13 -0.84 -29.79 1.04
C GLU A 13 -1.98 -30.59 1.68
N SER A 14 -1.73 -31.01 2.92
CA SER A 14 -2.73 -31.50 3.84
C SER A 14 -3.71 -30.35 4.05
N ASN A 15 -4.75 -30.31 3.22
CA ASN A 15 -5.95 -29.52 3.42
C ASN A 15 -6.67 -30.07 4.66
N GLN A 16 -6.08 -29.84 5.83
CA GLN A 16 -6.67 -30.12 7.13
C GLN A 16 -7.75 -29.08 7.33
N GLN A 17 -8.98 -29.45 6.96
CA GLN A 17 -10.15 -28.67 7.24
C GLN A 17 -10.37 -28.64 8.76
N THR A 18 -9.86 -27.61 9.43
CA THR A 18 -10.04 -27.41 10.87
C THR A 18 -11.52 -27.20 11.16
N THR A 19 -12.14 -28.15 11.86
CA THR A 19 -13.52 -28.03 12.32
C THR A 19 -13.56 -27.31 13.66
N PHE A 20 -14.29 -26.21 13.73
CA PHE A 20 -14.51 -25.47 14.98
C PHE A 20 -15.84 -25.86 15.61
N THR A 21 -15.84 -25.97 16.93
CA THR A 21 -17.07 -26.04 17.72
C THR A 21 -17.76 -24.69 17.73
N ARG A 22 -19.07 -24.69 17.99
CA ARG A 22 -19.86 -23.46 18.06
C ARG A 22 -19.29 -22.45 19.06
N ALA A 23 -18.82 -22.92 20.22
CA ALA A 23 -18.25 -22.06 21.26
C ALA A 23 -16.93 -21.40 20.81
N GLU A 24 -16.08 -22.13 20.08
CA GLU A 24 -14.83 -21.57 19.53
C GLU A 24 -15.11 -20.49 18.48
N VAL A 25 -16.12 -20.69 17.64
CA VAL A 25 -16.53 -19.66 16.66
C VAL A 25 -17.08 -18.42 17.35
N GLU A 26 -17.90 -18.59 18.39
CA GLU A 26 -18.43 -17.47 19.19
C GLU A 26 -17.28 -16.69 19.87
N GLU A 27 -16.26 -17.38 20.38
CA GLU A 27 -15.06 -16.76 20.96
C GLU A 27 -14.24 -15.98 19.92
N ILE A 28 -13.99 -16.58 18.75
CA ILE A 28 -13.27 -15.92 17.65
C ILE A 28 -13.99 -14.65 17.20
N ILE A 29 -15.33 -14.70 17.09
CA ILE A 29 -16.13 -13.55 16.71
C ILE A 29 -16.03 -12.45 17.77
N ARG A 30 -16.11 -12.80 19.06
CA ARG A 30 -15.96 -11.85 20.17
C ARG A 30 -14.60 -11.16 20.14
N GLU A 31 -13.52 -11.92 20.02
CA GLU A 31 -12.16 -11.37 19.94
C GLU A 31 -12.00 -10.43 18.73
N LEU A 32 -12.56 -10.81 17.58
CA LEU A 32 -12.52 -10.00 16.37
C LEU A 32 -13.28 -8.68 16.54
N GLU A 33 -14.43 -8.69 17.22
CA GLU A 33 -15.21 -7.50 17.52
C GLU A 33 -14.46 -6.56 18.49
N GLU A 34 -13.86 -7.09 19.55
CA GLU A 34 -13.05 -6.31 20.51
C GLU A 34 -11.81 -5.71 19.83
N ARG A 35 -11.14 -6.47 18.97
CA ARG A 35 -9.99 -5.97 18.20
C ARG A 35 -10.41 -4.88 17.21
N ARG A 36 -11.56 -5.02 16.56
CA ARG A 36 -12.09 -4.01 15.65
C ARG A 36 -12.49 -2.74 16.41
N GLU A 37 -13.06 -2.88 17.60
CA GLU A 37 -13.46 -1.76 18.44
C GLU A 37 -12.25 -1.00 18.97
N SER A 38 -11.23 -1.69 19.48
CA SER A 38 -9.97 -1.06 19.90
C SER A 38 -9.25 -0.36 18.74
N GLN A 39 -9.22 -0.96 17.54
CA GLN A 39 -8.70 -0.28 16.35
C GLN A 39 -9.50 0.96 15.97
N ARG A 40 -10.83 0.92 16.07
CA ARG A 40 -11.69 2.10 15.83
C ARG A 40 -11.42 3.19 16.87
N GLN A 41 -11.23 2.83 18.13
CA GLN A 41 -10.86 3.77 19.19
C GLN A 41 -9.46 4.38 18.95
N LEU A 42 -8.48 3.60 18.50
CA LEU A 42 -7.17 4.12 18.09
C LEU A 42 -7.26 5.07 16.90
N GLN A 43 -8.16 4.80 15.95
CA GLN A 43 -8.41 5.70 14.81
C GLN A 43 -9.15 6.99 15.20
N THR A 44 -10.08 6.93 16.17
CA THR A 44 -10.82 8.11 16.63
C THR A 44 -10.05 8.97 17.63
N ILE A 45 -9.25 8.36 18.49
CA ILE A 45 -8.36 9.07 19.43
C ILE A 45 -7.21 9.72 18.67
N GLY A 46 -6.81 9.13 17.54
CA GLY A 46 -5.64 9.54 16.78
C GLY A 46 -4.37 9.22 17.56
N SER A 47 -3.48 8.41 17.00
CA SER A 47 -2.14 8.30 17.58
C SER A 47 -1.47 9.67 17.53
N GLU A 48 -0.91 10.13 18.65
CA GLU A 48 -0.06 11.33 18.64
C GLU A 48 1.02 11.17 17.57
N LEU A 49 1.12 12.17 16.70
CA LEU A 49 2.10 12.15 15.63
C LEU A 49 3.50 12.16 16.28
N PRO A 50 4.41 11.26 15.88
CA PRO A 50 5.77 11.26 16.41
C PRO A 50 6.40 12.67 16.35
N LEU A 51 7.06 13.07 17.44
CA LEU A 51 7.61 14.43 17.61
C LEU A 51 8.45 14.92 16.42
N ALA A 52 9.20 14.02 15.79
CA ALA A 52 10.00 14.35 14.62
C ALA A 52 9.14 14.80 13.41
N ILE A 53 7.98 14.17 13.21
CA ILE A 53 7.07 14.50 12.11
C ILE A 53 6.31 15.78 12.44
N SER A 54 5.90 16.00 13.70
CA SER A 54 5.24 17.25 14.09
C SER A 54 6.16 18.46 13.90
N GLN A 55 7.41 18.38 14.37
CA GLN A 55 8.41 19.43 14.16
C GLN A 55 8.69 19.71 12.68
N ALA A 56 8.74 18.66 11.85
CA ALA A 56 8.91 18.82 10.41
C ALA A 56 7.71 19.52 9.75
N LEU A 57 6.48 19.20 10.17
CA LEU A 57 5.26 19.84 9.68
C LEU A 57 5.16 21.30 10.14
N ASP A 58 5.51 21.60 11.39
CA ASP A 58 5.52 22.97 11.94
C ASP A 58 6.53 23.87 11.21
N GLY A 59 7.65 23.31 10.76
CA GLY A 59 8.67 24.01 9.97
C GLY A 59 8.31 24.18 8.50
N THR A 60 7.24 23.55 8.00
CA THR A 60 6.86 23.56 6.59
C THR A 60 5.71 24.54 6.34
N SER A 61 5.88 25.48 5.41
CA SER A 61 4.76 26.38 5.05
C SER A 61 3.59 25.63 4.42
N THR A 62 2.37 26.14 4.56
CA THR A 62 1.17 25.56 3.94
C THR A 62 1.30 25.36 2.42
N THR A 63 2.04 26.24 1.75
CA THR A 63 2.30 26.16 0.30
C THR A 63 3.22 24.99 -0.02
N GLN A 64 4.34 24.85 0.68
CA GLN A 64 5.27 23.72 0.52
C GLN A 64 4.58 22.40 0.87
N LEU A 65 3.77 22.38 1.92
CA LEU A 65 3.04 21.18 2.32
C LEU A 65 2.07 20.72 1.22
N LYS A 66 1.33 21.65 0.59
CA LYS A 66 0.47 21.34 -0.56
C LYS A 66 1.25 20.80 -1.76
N GLU A 67 2.46 21.32 -2.01
CA GLU A 67 3.31 20.86 -3.09
C GLU A 67 3.87 19.46 -2.82
N ASN A 68 4.36 19.23 -1.61
CA ASN A 68 4.82 17.92 -1.13
C ASN A 68 3.72 16.87 -1.24
N PHE A 69 2.48 17.17 -0.83
CA PHE A 69 1.36 16.25 -0.97
C PHE A 69 1.02 15.96 -2.44
N LYS A 70 1.09 16.95 -3.33
CA LYS A 70 0.89 16.74 -4.77
C LYS A 70 1.96 15.83 -5.36
N GLN A 71 3.22 16.01 -4.95
CA GLN A 71 4.33 15.18 -5.40
C GLN A 71 4.20 13.75 -4.88
N TYR A 72 3.91 13.59 -3.58
CA TYR A 72 3.63 12.28 -2.98
C TYR A 72 2.50 11.55 -3.70
N LYS A 73 1.37 12.23 -3.96
CA LYS A 73 0.24 11.62 -4.67
C LYS A 73 0.61 11.16 -6.09
N ARG A 74 1.58 11.79 -6.74
CA ARG A 74 2.08 11.37 -8.07
C ARG A 74 3.02 10.16 -7.98
N SER A 75 3.78 10.03 -6.90
CA SER A 75 4.70 8.90 -6.70
C SER A 75 4.01 7.64 -6.19
N VAL A 76 2.80 7.75 -5.63
CA VAL A 76 2.02 6.59 -5.21
C VAL A 76 1.62 5.75 -6.43
N GLN A 77 1.98 4.46 -6.40
CA GLN A 77 1.59 3.49 -7.40
C GLN A 77 0.06 3.28 -7.38
N ARG A 78 -0.51 3.10 -8.57
CA ARG A 78 -1.92 2.87 -8.83
C ARG A 78 -2.07 1.48 -9.42
N TYR A 79 -2.98 0.70 -8.86
CA TYR A 79 -3.34 -0.58 -9.45
C TYR A 79 -4.37 -0.33 -10.57
N ASN A 80 -4.03 -0.68 -11.81
CA ASN A 80 -4.91 -0.59 -12.97
C ASN A 80 -4.76 -1.86 -13.81
N HIS A 81 -5.86 -2.54 -14.11
CA HIS A 81 -5.90 -3.71 -15.01
C HIS A 81 -4.82 -4.76 -14.72
N ASP A 82 -4.76 -5.22 -13.47
CA ASP A 82 -3.81 -6.24 -13.00
C ASP A 82 -2.32 -5.83 -12.98
N GLU A 83 -2.03 -4.54 -13.21
CA GLU A 83 -0.68 -3.99 -13.13
C GLU A 83 -0.57 -2.81 -12.16
N TRP A 84 0.55 -2.78 -11.43
CA TRP A 84 0.95 -1.63 -10.64
C TRP A 84 1.61 -0.58 -11.53
N THR A 85 0.90 0.52 -11.76
CA THR A 85 1.31 1.63 -12.64
C THR A 85 1.68 2.85 -11.80
N THR A 86 2.67 3.63 -12.21
CA THR A 86 2.91 4.96 -11.61
C THR A 86 2.13 6.00 -12.40
N ALA A 87 1.66 7.08 -11.75
CA ALA A 87 0.96 8.13 -12.47
C ALA A 87 1.88 8.74 -13.57
N GLU A 88 1.34 8.92 -14.77
CA GLU A 88 2.08 9.49 -15.90
C GLU A 88 2.70 10.85 -15.53
N GLN A 89 4.02 10.93 -15.62
CA GLN A 89 4.75 12.18 -15.46
C GLN A 89 4.92 12.83 -16.82
N ILE A 90 4.20 13.92 -17.07
CA ILE A 90 4.44 14.75 -18.26
C ILE A 90 5.75 15.50 -18.03
N ILE A 91 6.80 15.10 -18.73
CA ILE A 91 8.08 15.82 -18.73
C ILE A 91 7.87 17.11 -19.52
N LYS A 92 7.75 18.23 -18.81
CA LYS A 92 7.39 19.53 -19.39
C LYS A 92 8.43 20.04 -20.41
N GLU A 93 9.66 19.57 -20.33
CA GLU A 93 10.75 19.91 -21.25
C GLU A 93 10.50 19.38 -22.66
N PHE A 94 9.71 18.31 -22.81
CA PHE A 94 9.34 17.77 -24.12
C PHE A 94 8.09 18.43 -24.71
N ILE A 95 7.35 19.25 -23.96
CA ILE A 95 6.13 19.93 -24.47
C ILE A 95 6.43 20.85 -25.67
N PRO A 96 7.51 21.67 -25.66
CA PRO A 96 7.88 22.48 -26.83
C PRO A 96 8.29 21.62 -28.03
N GLU A 97 9.04 20.53 -27.79
CA GLU A 97 9.50 19.62 -28.83
C GLU A 97 8.32 18.88 -29.49
N LEU A 98 7.37 18.38 -28.69
CA LEU A 98 6.13 17.75 -29.15
C LEU A 98 5.24 18.72 -29.95
N LYS A 99 5.24 20.02 -29.59
CA LYS A 99 4.53 21.05 -30.35
C LYS A 99 5.14 21.29 -31.73
N ASN A 100 6.46 21.14 -31.87
CA ASN A 100 7.17 21.27 -33.14
C ASN A 100 6.97 20.04 -34.03
N TRP A 101 6.72 18.88 -33.42
CA TRP A 101 6.39 17.63 -34.08
C TRP A 101 4.87 17.47 -34.29
N LYS A 102 4.16 18.53 -34.70
CA LYS A 102 2.84 18.34 -35.30
C LYS A 102 3.03 17.49 -36.55
N VAL A 103 2.86 16.18 -36.40
CA VAL A 103 2.65 15.26 -37.50
C VAL A 103 1.40 15.78 -38.20
N ASP A 104 1.58 16.31 -39.41
CA ASP A 104 0.48 16.54 -40.34
C ASP A 104 -0.19 15.18 -40.55
N ALA A 105 -1.23 14.94 -39.77
CA ALA A 105 -2.18 13.88 -40.03
C ALA A 105 -2.98 14.33 -41.26
N TYR A 106 -2.53 13.87 -42.43
CA TYR A 106 -3.30 13.85 -43.66
C TYR A 106 -4.58 13.03 -43.49
#